data_AF-A0A3L7JTT7-F1
#
_entry.id   AF-A0A3L7JTT7-F1
#
_cell.length_a   1.000
_cell.length_b   1.000
_cell.length_c   1.000
_cell.angle_alpha   90.00
_cell.angle_beta   90.00
_cell.angle_gamma   90.00
#
_symmetry.space_group_name_H-M   'P 1'
#
loop_
_entity.id
_entity.type
_entity.pdbx_description
1 polymer ?
#
loop_
_entity_poly.entity_id
_entity_poly.type
_entity_poly.pdbx_seq_one_letter_code
_entity_poly.pdbx_strand_id
1 'polypeptide(L)' 'MYLKKLTEKRLITIDYYSNGALATFRGRISGLNLIEQILSLRDEKQNSLTLHLSEIISIH' A
#
# COMPACT_ATOMS: atom_id res chain seq x y z
N MET A 1 0.42 13.35 8.34
CA MET A 1 1.50 12.69 7.56
C MET A 1 1.16 11.22 7.39
N TYR A 2 0.75 10.78 6.19
CA TYR A 2 0.27 9.41 5.94
C TYR A 2 1.35 8.34 6.13
N LEU A 3 2.63 8.70 5.99
CA LEU A 3 3.77 7.83 6.29
C LEU A 3 3.73 7.24 7.71
N LYS A 4 3.22 7.97 8.72
CA LYS A 4 3.08 7.42 10.08
C LYS A 4 2.08 6.27 10.11
N LYS A 5 0.94 6.41 9.41
CA LYS A 5 -0.04 5.33 9.24
C LYS A 5 0.56 4.11 8.53
N LEU A 6 1.54 4.34 7.63
CA LEU A 6 2.25 3.27 6.92
C LEU A 6 3.31 2.54 7.78
N THR A 7 3.63 3.05 8.97
CA THR A 7 4.52 2.35 9.91
C THR A 7 3.76 1.51 10.93
N GLU A 8 2.43 1.62 10.97
CA GLU A 8 1.60 0.89 11.91
C GLU A 8 1.42 -0.56 11.43
N LYS A 9 1.67 -1.53 12.31
CA LYS A 9 1.49 -2.97 12.04
C LYS A 9 0.01 -3.39 12.01
N ARG A 10 -0.84 -2.55 11.42
CA ARG A 10 -2.29 -2.77 11.32
C ARG A 10 -2.66 -3.19 9.90
N LEU A 11 -3.84 -3.78 9.79
CA LEU A 11 -4.47 -4.01 8.50
C LEU A 11 -4.97 -2.65 7.98
N ILE A 12 -4.60 -2.31 6.75
CA ILE A 12 -5.03 -1.08 6.07
C ILE A 12 -5.69 -1.42 4.74
N THR A 13 -6.53 -0.51 4.27
CA THR A 13 -7.06 -0.56 2.91
C THR A 13 -6.45 0.59 2.12
N ILE A 14 -5.93 0.28 0.92
CA ILE A 14 -5.36 1.26 0.00
C ILE A 14 -6.15 1.27 -1.29
N ASP A 15 -6.57 2.46 -1.70
CA ASP A 15 -7.06 2.72 -3.05
C ASP A 15 -5.92 3.27 -3.90
N TYR A 16 -5.71 2.70 -5.07
CA TYR A 16 -4.58 3.03 -5.94
C TYR A 16 -4.97 2.89 -7.42
N TYR A 17 -4.21 3.55 -8.30
CA TYR A 17 -4.31 3.29 -9.73
C TYR A 17 -3.40 2.16 -10.15
N SER A 18 -3.93 1.23 -10.94
CA SER A 18 -3.14 0.19 -11.62
C SER A 18 -3.56 0.16 -13.08
N ASN A 19 -2.61 0.39 -13.99
CA ASN A 19 -2.87 0.41 -15.43
C ASN A 19 -4.05 1.30 -15.85
N GLY A 20 -4.20 2.46 -15.18
CA GLY A 20 -5.30 3.41 -15.43
C GLY A 20 -6.66 3.05 -14.82
N ALA A 21 -6.76 1.93 -14.10
CA ALA A 21 -7.97 1.53 -13.38
C ALA A 21 -7.82 1.76 -11.88
N LEU A 22 -8.90 2.20 -11.23
CA LEU A 22 -8.98 2.28 -9.77
C LEU A 22 -9.08 0.87 -9.20
N ALA A 23 -8.19 0.55 -8.26
CA ALA A 23 -8.16 -0.73 -7.55
C ALA A 23 -8.06 -0.49 -6.05
N THR A 24 -8.52 -1.48 -5.28
CA THR A 24 -8.47 -1.47 -3.81
C THR A 24 -7.78 -2.72 -3.32
N PHE A 25 -6.86 -2.57 -2.38
CA PHE A 25 -6.18 -3.69 -1.74
C PHE A 25 -6.20 -3.54 -0.23
N ARG A 26 -6.55 -4.63 0.46
CA ARG A 26 -6.57 -4.70 1.92
C ARG A 26 -5.47 -5.62 2.41
N GLY A 27 -4.53 -5.10 3.20
CA GLY A 27 -3.39 -5.87 3.67
C GLY A 27 -2.60 -5.17 4.77
N ARG A 28 -1.56 -5.85 5.23
CA ARG A 28 -0.56 -5.30 6.15
C ARG A 28 0.66 -4.87 5.38
N ILE A 29 1.34 -3.85 5.86
CA ILE A 29 2.58 -3.38 5.24
C ILE A 29 3.68 -4.38 5.55
N SER A 30 4.28 -4.90 4.48
CA SER A 30 5.40 -5.84 4.53
C SER A 30 6.73 -5.15 4.21
N GLY A 31 6.71 -3.99 3.54
CA GLY A 31 7.90 -3.20 3.24
C GLY A 31 7.55 -1.76 2.84
N LEU A 32 8.42 -0.82 3.19
CA LEU A 32 8.34 0.58 2.79
C LEU A 32 9.75 1.07 2.44
N ASN A 33 10.01 1.33 1.16
CA ASN A 33 11.26 1.91 0.68
C ASN A 33 11.01 3.38 0.32
N LEU A 34 11.49 4.29 1.18
CA LEU A 34 11.33 5.73 0.97
C LEU A 34 12.24 6.30 -0.13
N ILE A 35 13.36 5.64 -0.40
CA ILE A 35 14.32 6.06 -1.44
C ILE A 35 13.72 5.80 -2.81
N GLU A 36 13.19 4.59 -3.03
CA GLU A 36 12.56 4.21 -4.30
C GLU A 36 11.07 4.57 -4.37
N GLN A 37 10.51 5.09 -3.28
CA GLN A 37 9.09 5.40 -3.13
C GLN A 37 8.19 4.19 -3.44
N ILE A 38 8.56 3.03 -2.91
CA ILE A 38 7.83 1.78 -3.09
C ILE A 38 7.19 1.35 -1.78
N LEU A 39 5.93 0.94 -1.85
CA LEU A 39 5.19 0.31 -0.76
C LEU A 39 4.87 -1.14 -1.13
N SER A 40 5.10 -2.05 -0.18
CA SER A 40 4.73 -3.45 -0.31
C SER A 40 3.74 -3.83 0.79
N LEU A 41 2.66 -4.50 0.39
CA LEU A 41 1.62 -5.02 1.25
C LEU A 41 1.44 -6.51 1.06
N ARG A 42 0.91 -7.17 2.10
CA ARG A 42 0.48 -8.55 2.05
C ARG A 42 -0.89 -8.73 2.68
N ASP A 43 -1.79 -9.42 1.99
CA ASP A 43 -3.11 -9.77 2.54
C ASP A 43 -3.06 -11.02 3.43
N GLU A 44 -4.19 -11.40 4.00
CA GLU A 44 -4.32 -12.58 4.86
C GLU A 44 -4.17 -13.90 4.09
N LYS A 45 -4.36 -13.87 2.76
CA LYS A 45 -4.19 -15.02 1.85
C LYS A 45 -2.77 -15.10 1.28
N GLN A 46 -1.83 -14.31 1.81
CA GLN A 46 -0.43 -14.20 1.35
C GLN A 46 -0.25 -13.60 -0.05
N ASN A 47 -1.27 -12.99 -0.65
CA ASN A 47 -1.10 -12.23 -1.88
C ASN A 47 -0.31 -10.96 -1.58
N SER A 48 0.68 -10.67 -2.43
CA SER A 48 1.51 -9.47 -2.32
C SER A 48 1.09 -8.41 -3.33
N LEU A 49 1.07 -7.16 -2.88
CA LEU A 49 0.95 -5.99 -3.73
C LEU A 49 2.17 -5.11 -3.52
N THR A 50 2.80 -4.69 -4.62
CA THR A 50 3.88 -3.70 -4.62
C THR A 50 3.49 -2.59 -5.58
N LEU A 51 3.58 -1.35 -5.12
CA LEU A 51 3.18 -0.15 -5.87
C LEU A 51 4.05 1.05 -5.49
N HIS A 52 4.11 2.04 -6.38
CA HIS A 52 4.74 3.31 -6.08
C HIS A 52 3.84 4.17 -5.18
N LEU A 53 4.43 4.94 -4.27
CA LEU A 53 3.68 5.85 -3.39
C LEU A 53 2.84 6.86 -4.18
N SER A 54 3.24 7.21 -5.40
CA SER A 54 2.51 8.09 -6.31
C SER A 54 1.21 7.49 -6.85
N GLU A 55 1.06 6.16 -6.83
CA GLU A 55 -0.15 5.47 -7.30
C GLU A 55 -1.25 5.47 -6.23
N ILE A 56 -0.91 5.79 -4.99
CA ILE A 56 -1.83 5.81 -3.85
C ILE A 56 -2.75 7.03 -3.94
N ILE A 57 -4.05 6.76 -3.92
CA ILE A 57 -5.09 7.79 -3.89
C ILE A 57 -5.51 8.04 -2.44
N SER A 58 -5.75 6.97 -1.67
CA SER A 58 -6.14 7.09 -0.27
C SER A 58 -5.78 5.86 0.56
N ILE A 59 -5.65 6.07 1.88
CA ILE A 59 -5.33 5.03 2.87
C ILE A 59 -6.33 5.14 4.03
N HIS A 60 -7.02 4.04 4.30
CA HIS A 60 -8.04 3.91 5.35
C HIS A 60 -7.50 3.08 6.51
#